data_AF-A0A269PJM1-F1
#
_entry.id   AF-A0A269PJM1-F1
#
_cell.length_a   1.000
_cell.length_b   1.000
_cell.length_c   1.000
_cell.angle_alpha   90.00
_cell.angle_beta   90.00
_cell.angle_gamma   90.00
#
_symmetry.space_group_name_H-M   'P 1'
#
loop_
_entity.id
_entity.type
_entity.pdbx_description
1 polymer ?
#
loop_
_entity_poly.entity_id
_entity_poly.type
_entity_poly.pdbx_seq_one_letter_code
_entity_poly.pdbx_strand_id
1 'polypeptide(L)'
;MYDNVTIKGHLNIKSGENVTMYVKGNFKMSGASSLTIPNDSSLTLIIKGALEIGAGSQVYTPDKGLTSQGLPVFSIYSSYSGTGINLTGGTEEIYAAIYAPLTDIQISSAIGFKGSLLGKSVSVTGAGGVHYDEALGKAKSGNNGGSATAARLVFKGWQYL
;
A
#
# COMPACT_ATOMS: atom_id res chain seq x y z
N MET A 1 -2.18 -15.97 9.80
CA MET A 1 -1.96 -14.62 10.35
C MET A 1 -0.62 -14.64 11.07
N TYR A 2 0.29 -13.72 10.76
CA TYR A 2 1.64 -13.68 11.35
C TYR A 2 1.69 -12.78 12.57
N ASP A 3 2.40 -13.17 13.63
CA ASP A 3 2.60 -12.30 14.80
C ASP A 3 3.55 -11.16 14.48
N ASN A 4 4.69 -11.43 13.84
CA ASN A 4 5.58 -10.42 13.26
C ASN A 4 6.17 -10.98 11.97
N VAL A 5 6.61 -10.10 11.09
CA VAL A 5 7.25 -10.44 9.82
C VAL A 5 8.54 -9.66 9.69
N THR A 6 9.62 -10.36 9.40
CA THR A 6 10.91 -9.74 9.09
C THR A 6 11.47 -10.40 7.84
N ILE A 7 11.68 -9.61 6.80
CA ILE A 7 12.29 -10.06 5.55
C ILE A 7 13.73 -9.56 5.53
N LYS A 8 14.67 -10.51 5.42
CA LYS A 8 16.12 -10.26 5.23
C LYS A 8 16.62 -10.70 3.85
N GLY A 9 15.72 -11.21 3.00
CA GLY A 9 16.01 -11.72 1.67
C GLY A 9 14.96 -11.21 0.68
N HIS A 10 14.40 -12.08 -0.15
CA HIS A 10 13.49 -11.70 -1.21
C HIS A 10 12.06 -12.21 -0.95
N LEU A 11 11.11 -11.29 -0.85
CA LEU A 11 9.69 -11.58 -0.85
C LEU A 11 9.16 -11.42 -2.28
N ASN A 12 8.84 -12.53 -2.94
CA ASN A 12 8.35 -12.52 -4.32
C ASN A 12 6.90 -13.00 -4.37
N ILE A 13 6.03 -12.19 -4.96
CA ILE A 13 4.71 -12.67 -5.38
C ILE A 13 4.91 -13.48 -6.65
N LYS A 14 4.32 -14.68 -6.70
CA LYS A 14 4.34 -15.51 -7.90
C LYS A 14 3.52 -14.81 -9.00
N SER A 15 4.05 -14.81 -10.23
CA SER A 15 3.40 -14.14 -11.37
C SER A 15 1.98 -14.66 -11.62
N GLY A 16 1.05 -13.73 -11.81
CA GLY A 16 -0.38 -13.99 -12.02
C GLY A 16 -1.17 -14.24 -10.75
N GLU A 17 -0.54 -14.22 -9.57
CA GLU A 17 -1.20 -14.50 -8.30
C GLU A 17 -1.59 -13.21 -7.55
N ASN A 18 -2.68 -13.30 -6.82
CA ASN A 18 -3.18 -12.22 -5.97
C ASN A 18 -3.16 -12.69 -4.52
N VAL A 19 -2.31 -12.09 -3.71
CA VAL A 19 -1.99 -12.57 -2.35
C VAL A 19 -2.52 -11.60 -1.32
N THR A 20 -3.26 -12.10 -0.33
CA THR A 20 -3.64 -11.34 0.87
C THR A 20 -2.84 -11.84 2.06
N MET A 21 -2.14 -10.93 2.73
CA MET A 21 -1.29 -11.21 3.87
C MET A 21 -1.80 -10.49 5.12
N TYR A 22 -2.01 -11.26 6.20
CA TYR A 22 -2.49 -10.75 7.49
C TYR A 22 -1.36 -10.76 8.53
N VAL A 23 -1.06 -9.58 9.08
CA VAL A 23 0.02 -9.38 10.08
C VAL A 23 -0.54 -8.71 11.33
N LYS A 24 -0.41 -9.38 12.48
CA LYS A 24 -0.90 -8.90 13.78
C LYS A 24 0.05 -7.88 14.40
N GLY A 25 1.35 -8.08 14.30
CA GLY A 25 2.37 -7.17 14.80
C GLY A 25 3.05 -6.45 13.65
N ASN A 26 4.37 -6.35 13.71
CA ASN A 26 5.14 -5.50 12.83
C ASN A 26 5.59 -6.25 11.57
N PHE A 27 5.68 -5.53 10.47
CA PHE A 27 6.29 -5.98 9.22
C PHE A 27 7.53 -5.13 8.96
N LYS A 28 8.69 -5.77 8.85
CA LYS A 28 9.95 -5.09 8.64
C LYS A 28 10.73 -5.67 7.46
N MET A 29 11.23 -4.80 6.60
CA MET A 29 12.24 -5.09 5.59
C MET A 29 13.47 -4.23 5.85
N SER A 30 14.64 -4.86 5.84
CA SER A 30 15.93 -4.19 6.07
C SER A 30 17.06 -5.01 5.48
N GLY A 31 18.15 -4.33 5.10
CA GLY A 31 19.40 -5.00 4.68
C GLY A 31 19.24 -5.70 3.34
N ALA A 32 19.41 -4.95 2.25
CA ALA A 32 19.37 -5.41 0.85
C ALA A 32 18.20 -6.36 0.49
N SER A 33 17.13 -6.37 1.29
CA SER A 33 15.96 -7.20 1.04
C SER A 33 15.10 -6.62 -0.06
N SER A 34 14.34 -7.47 -0.77
CA SER A 34 13.44 -7.01 -1.83
C SER A 34 12.01 -7.50 -1.66
N LEU A 35 11.06 -6.70 -2.15
CA LEU A 35 9.67 -7.07 -2.38
C LEU A 35 9.41 -6.91 -3.87
N THR A 36 9.03 -7.99 -4.55
CA THR A 36 8.73 -7.98 -5.99
C THR A 36 7.31 -8.41 -6.22
N ILE A 37 6.55 -7.55 -6.90
CA ILE A 37 5.18 -7.81 -7.36
C ILE A 37 5.24 -7.81 -8.89
N PRO A 38 5.17 -8.98 -9.56
CA PRO A 38 5.21 -9.04 -11.01
C PRO A 38 3.98 -8.44 -11.66
N ASN A 39 4.06 -8.26 -12.99
CA ASN A 39 2.91 -7.90 -13.81
C ASN A 39 1.71 -8.81 -13.55
N ASP A 40 0.52 -8.21 -13.55
CA ASP A 40 -0.76 -8.88 -13.34
C ASP A 40 -0.87 -9.68 -12.02
N SER A 41 -0.08 -9.28 -11.02
CA SER A 41 -0.08 -9.86 -9.68
C SER A 41 -0.40 -8.79 -8.66
N SER A 42 -0.88 -9.17 -7.47
CA SER A 42 -1.12 -8.20 -6.41
C SER A 42 -0.73 -8.71 -5.02
N LEU A 43 -0.36 -7.76 -4.15
CA LEU A 43 -0.21 -7.98 -2.73
C LEU A 43 -1.17 -7.06 -1.97
N THR A 44 -2.03 -7.63 -1.14
CA THR A 44 -2.82 -6.91 -0.14
C THR A 44 -2.27 -7.21 1.25
N LEU A 45 -1.67 -6.21 1.89
CA LEU A 45 -1.17 -6.30 3.26
C LEU A 45 -2.20 -5.70 4.23
N ILE A 46 -2.73 -6.53 5.13
CA ILE A 46 -3.61 -6.12 6.23
C ILE A 46 -2.82 -6.24 7.52
N ILE A 47 -2.50 -5.11 8.14
CA ILE A 47 -1.56 -5.02 9.26
C ILE A 47 -2.14 -4.27 10.46
N LYS A 48 -1.87 -4.76 11.68
CA LYS A 48 -2.21 -4.04 12.92
C LYS A 48 -1.03 -3.34 13.59
N GLY A 49 0.20 -3.79 13.34
CA GLY A 49 1.42 -3.16 13.83
C GLY A 49 2.05 -2.20 12.80
N ALA A 50 3.31 -1.83 13.04
CA ALA A 50 4.05 -0.93 12.16
C ALA A 50 4.60 -1.66 10.92
N LEU A 51 4.53 -1.00 9.77
CA LEU A 51 5.18 -1.34 8.51
C LEU A 51 6.44 -0.48 8.34
N GLU A 52 7.59 -1.13 8.30
CA GLU A 52 8.89 -0.51 8.05
C GLU A 52 9.53 -1.13 6.82
N ILE A 53 9.64 -0.36 5.73
CA ILE A 53 10.43 -0.73 4.56
C ILE A 53 11.56 0.30 4.42
N GLY A 54 12.78 -0.10 4.76
CA GLY A 54 13.91 0.84 4.75
C GLY A 54 15.28 0.19 4.70
N ALA A 55 16.32 0.97 5.02
CA ALA A 55 17.71 0.51 5.15
C ALA A 55 18.21 -0.30 3.94
N GLY A 56 18.06 0.26 2.73
CA GLY A 56 18.50 -0.37 1.48
C GLY A 56 17.57 -1.46 0.94
N SER A 57 16.35 -1.58 1.48
CA SER A 57 15.32 -2.45 0.92
C SER A 57 14.78 -1.90 -0.40
N GLN A 58 14.44 -2.81 -1.32
CA GLN A 58 13.95 -2.49 -2.65
C GLN A 58 12.50 -2.97 -2.81
N VAL A 59 11.66 -2.17 -3.44
CA VAL A 59 10.28 -2.52 -3.77
C VAL A 59 10.11 -2.36 -5.26
N TYR A 60 9.70 -3.44 -5.92
CA TYR A 60 9.44 -3.50 -7.35
C TYR A 60 7.97 -3.76 -7.58
N THR A 61 7.29 -2.78 -8.17
CA THR A 61 5.89 -2.86 -8.60
C THR A 61 5.82 -2.76 -10.12
N PRO A 62 4.74 -3.28 -10.75
CA PRO A 62 4.47 -3.02 -12.15
C PRO A 62 4.42 -1.52 -12.47
N ASP A 63 4.59 -1.17 -13.74
CA ASP A 63 4.49 0.21 -14.28
C ASP A 63 3.05 0.74 -14.36
N LYS A 64 2.10 0.05 -13.72
CA LYS A 64 0.67 0.36 -13.68
C LYS A 64 0.09 0.06 -12.30
N GLY A 65 -0.84 0.90 -11.84
CA GLY A 65 -1.44 0.75 -10.51
C GLY A 65 -2.42 -0.42 -10.37
N LEU A 66 -2.93 -0.99 -11.48
CA LEU A 66 -3.94 -2.05 -11.47
C LEU A 66 -3.53 -3.32 -12.23
N THR A 67 -3.95 -4.47 -11.71
CA THR A 67 -3.98 -5.74 -12.46
C THR A 67 -5.09 -5.74 -13.51
N SER A 68 -5.08 -6.71 -14.42
CA SER A 68 -6.15 -6.95 -15.41
C SER A 68 -7.51 -7.21 -14.76
N GLN A 69 -7.50 -7.75 -13.54
CA GLN A 69 -8.69 -7.99 -12.71
C GLN A 69 -9.22 -6.70 -12.04
N GLY A 70 -8.47 -5.59 -12.14
CA GLY A 70 -8.82 -4.31 -11.52
C GLY A 70 -8.45 -4.21 -10.04
N LEU A 71 -7.51 -5.03 -9.57
CA LEU A 71 -6.97 -4.97 -8.19
C LEU A 71 -5.76 -4.03 -8.15
N PRO A 72 -5.58 -3.22 -7.09
CA PRO A 72 -4.33 -2.49 -6.91
C PRO A 72 -3.15 -3.47 -6.80
N VAL A 73 -2.05 -3.16 -7.46
CA VAL A 73 -0.85 -4.03 -7.45
C VAL A 73 -0.28 -4.17 -6.04
N PHE A 74 -0.33 -3.11 -5.24
CA PHE A 74 0.01 -3.15 -3.81
C PHE A 74 -1.02 -2.39 -2.99
N SER A 75 -1.74 -3.08 -2.11
CA SER A 75 -2.69 -2.48 -1.17
C SER A 75 -2.17 -2.63 0.26
N ILE A 76 -2.19 -1.55 1.05
CA ILE A 76 -1.83 -1.58 2.47
C ILE A 76 -3.01 -1.05 3.29
N TYR A 77 -3.58 -1.91 4.14
CA TYR A 77 -4.61 -1.56 5.10
C TYR A 77 -4.02 -1.66 6.51
N SER A 78 -3.96 -0.54 7.22
CA SER A 78 -3.42 -0.48 8.57
C SER A 78 -4.46 0.00 9.58
N SER A 79 -4.51 -0.70 10.72
CA SER A 79 -5.25 -0.24 11.90
C SER A 79 -4.34 0.33 12.99
N TYR A 80 -3.04 0.50 12.72
CA TYR A 80 -2.07 0.97 13.71
C TYR A 80 -2.31 2.44 14.07
N SER A 81 -2.17 2.78 15.35
CA SER A 81 -2.29 4.17 15.82
C SER A 81 -0.91 4.72 16.18
N GLY A 82 -0.52 5.83 15.53
CA GLY A 82 0.80 6.45 15.68
C GLY A 82 1.67 6.34 14.43
N THR A 83 2.97 6.53 14.55
CA THR A 83 3.92 6.39 13.44
C THR A 83 4.10 4.92 13.07
N GLY A 84 3.54 4.52 11.93
CA GLY A 84 3.40 3.10 11.63
C GLY A 84 3.47 2.70 10.17
N ILE A 85 3.58 3.63 9.22
CA ILE A 85 3.97 3.28 7.85
C ILE A 85 5.17 4.14 7.50
N ASN A 86 6.33 3.50 7.39
CA ASN A 86 7.56 4.15 6.98
C ASN A 86 8.11 3.46 5.74
N LEU A 87 8.08 4.17 4.62
CA LEU A 87 8.57 3.74 3.32
C LEU A 87 9.76 4.62 2.94
N THR A 88 10.97 4.16 3.26
CA THR A 88 12.23 4.85 2.95
C THR A 88 13.04 4.17 1.83
N GLY A 89 12.53 3.04 1.32
CA GLY A 89 13.11 2.31 0.19
C GLY A 89 12.41 2.63 -1.13
N GLY A 90 13.02 2.22 -2.24
CA GLY A 90 12.51 2.43 -3.59
C GLY A 90 13.66 2.61 -4.58
N THR A 91 13.78 1.67 -5.52
CA THR A 91 14.71 1.78 -6.65
C THR A 91 14.03 2.31 -7.91
N GLU A 92 12.71 2.12 -7.97
CA GLU A 92 11.84 2.49 -9.09
C GLU A 92 10.54 3.08 -8.53
N GLU A 93 9.67 3.59 -9.42
CA GLU A 93 8.39 4.14 -9.01
C GLU A 93 7.53 3.08 -8.31
N ILE A 94 7.02 3.41 -7.12
CA ILE A 94 6.19 2.48 -6.35
C ILE A 94 4.73 2.79 -6.62
N TYR A 95 4.00 1.79 -7.12
CA TYR A 95 2.56 1.86 -7.30
C TYR A 95 1.83 1.21 -6.11
N ALA A 96 1.11 1.99 -5.31
CA ALA A 96 0.39 1.46 -4.15
C ALA A 96 -0.85 2.27 -3.75
N ALA A 97 -1.79 1.60 -3.08
CA ALA A 97 -2.94 2.19 -2.42
C ALA A 97 -2.83 1.94 -0.91
N ILE A 98 -2.77 3.02 -0.12
CA ILE A 98 -2.61 2.95 1.34
C ILE A 98 -3.84 3.52 2.04
N TYR A 99 -4.46 2.71 2.90
CA TYR A 99 -5.57 3.09 3.77
C TYR A 99 -5.21 2.82 5.24
N ALA A 100 -4.89 3.89 5.97
CA ALA A 100 -4.36 3.84 7.33
C ALA A 100 -4.83 5.06 8.15
N PRO A 101 -6.15 5.22 8.40
CA PRO A 101 -6.74 6.47 8.91
C PRO A 101 -6.25 6.91 10.30
N LEU A 102 -5.63 6.01 11.07
CA LEU A 102 -5.11 6.28 12.41
C LEU A 102 -3.57 6.37 12.44
N THR A 103 -2.91 6.09 11.31
CA THR A 103 -1.47 5.96 11.20
C THR A 103 -0.85 7.23 10.61
N ASP A 104 0.30 7.64 11.15
CA ASP A 104 1.17 8.61 10.50
C ASP A 104 2.00 7.91 9.43
N ILE A 105 1.84 8.34 8.19
CA ILE A 105 2.50 7.80 7.00
C ILE A 105 3.71 8.69 6.66
N GLN A 106 4.88 8.06 6.55
CA GLN A 106 6.11 8.70 6.11
C GLN A 106 6.63 7.99 4.86
N ILE A 107 6.77 8.75 3.79
CA ILE A 107 7.36 8.30 2.53
C ILE A 107 8.60 9.15 2.30
N SER A 108 9.77 8.51 2.36
CA SER A 108 11.06 9.14 2.15
C SER A 108 11.79 8.45 1.01
N SER A 109 11.40 8.78 -0.23
CA SER A 109 11.94 8.15 -1.44
C SER A 109 12.54 9.19 -2.38
N ALA A 110 13.66 8.85 -3.01
CA ALA A 110 14.22 9.63 -4.11
C ALA A 110 13.43 9.43 -5.42
N ILE A 111 12.60 8.38 -5.49
CA ILE A 111 11.80 7.99 -6.65
C ILE A 111 10.31 8.20 -6.37
N GLY A 112 9.53 8.53 -7.39
CA GLY A 112 8.11 8.87 -7.27
C GLY A 112 7.23 7.76 -6.72
N PHE A 113 6.23 8.15 -5.91
CA PHE A 113 5.15 7.28 -5.47
C PHE A 113 3.92 7.54 -6.34
N LYS A 114 3.29 6.48 -6.85
CA LYS A 114 2.09 6.56 -7.66
C LYS A 114 0.95 5.82 -6.98
N GLY A 115 -0.18 6.50 -6.78
CA GLY A 115 -1.38 5.86 -6.27
C GLY A 115 -2.18 6.71 -5.30
N SER A 116 -2.66 6.11 -4.21
CA SER A 116 -3.56 6.77 -3.25
C SER A 116 -3.13 6.58 -1.80
N LEU A 117 -3.31 7.61 -0.99
CA LEU A 117 -2.87 7.65 0.41
C LEU A 117 -3.98 8.23 1.29
N LEU A 118 -4.40 7.49 2.31
CA LEU A 118 -5.20 7.98 3.42
C LEU A 118 -4.50 7.65 4.73
N GLY A 119 -3.94 8.66 5.39
CA GLY A 119 -3.32 8.57 6.72
C GLY A 119 -3.95 9.55 7.70
N LYS A 120 -3.67 9.39 9.00
CA LYS A 120 -3.93 10.45 10.00
C LYS A 120 -3.10 11.70 9.65
N SER A 121 -1.85 11.47 9.28
CA SER A 121 -0.98 12.45 8.63
C SER A 121 -0.19 11.77 7.53
N VAL A 122 0.20 12.53 6.51
CA VAL A 122 1.04 12.07 5.40
C VAL A 122 2.19 13.05 5.25
N SER A 123 3.41 12.56 5.43
CA SER A 123 4.64 13.31 5.18
C SER A 123 5.40 12.65 4.04
N VAL A 124 5.65 13.43 2.99
CA VAL A 124 6.43 13.00 1.83
C VAL A 124 7.69 13.84 1.81
N THR A 125 8.84 13.19 1.92
CA THR A 125 10.15 13.83 1.91
C THR A 125 11.04 13.16 0.87
N GLY A 126 11.98 13.91 0.29
CA GLY A 126 12.82 13.43 -0.81
C GLY A 126 12.47 14.05 -2.16
N ALA A 127 13.18 13.64 -3.21
CA ALA A 127 13.01 14.16 -4.56
C ALA A 127 11.81 13.56 -5.30
N GLY A 128 11.30 12.41 -4.83
CA GLY A 128 10.11 11.76 -5.39
C GLY A 128 8.83 12.47 -4.94
N GLY A 129 7.98 12.82 -5.89
CA GLY A 129 6.63 13.32 -5.61
C GLY A 129 5.60 12.20 -5.40
N VAL A 130 4.41 12.56 -4.92
CA VAL A 130 3.23 11.69 -4.97
C VAL A 130 2.38 12.08 -6.17
N HIS A 131 2.10 11.13 -7.05
CA HIS A 131 1.17 11.29 -8.16
C HIS A 131 -0.06 10.41 -7.94
N TYR A 132 -1.24 11.01 -8.02
CA TYR A 132 -2.47 10.23 -7.99
C TYR A 132 -2.62 9.43 -9.28
N ASP A 133 -2.76 8.11 -9.17
CA ASP A 133 -3.08 7.25 -10.31
C ASP A 133 -4.61 7.19 -10.48
N GLU A 134 -5.12 7.84 -11.53
CA GLU A 134 -6.56 7.88 -11.83
C GLU A 134 -7.17 6.50 -12.04
N ALA A 135 -6.36 5.51 -12.45
CA ALA A 135 -6.83 4.14 -12.60
C ALA A 135 -7.30 3.56 -11.26
N LEU A 136 -6.74 3.97 -10.13
CA LEU A 136 -7.19 3.53 -8.81
C LEU A 136 -8.61 3.97 -8.48
N GLY A 137 -9.14 5.03 -9.09
CA GLY A 137 -10.56 5.38 -8.98
C GLY A 137 -11.50 4.30 -9.54
N LYS A 138 -10.97 3.40 -10.38
CA LYS A 138 -11.68 2.25 -10.97
C LYS A 138 -11.34 0.93 -10.26
N ALA A 139 -10.52 0.97 -9.20
CA ALA A 139 -10.12 -0.21 -8.46
C ALA A 139 -11.32 -0.93 -7.85
N LYS A 140 -11.38 -2.26 -8.01
CA LYS A 140 -12.39 -3.09 -7.35
C LYS A 140 -11.86 -3.49 -5.97
N SER A 141 -12.12 -2.65 -4.96
CA SER A 141 -11.80 -2.97 -3.56
C SER A 141 -12.97 -3.73 -2.92
N GLY A 142 -13.05 -5.05 -3.17
CA GLY A 142 -14.06 -5.93 -2.56
C GLY A 142 -14.65 -6.96 -3.51
N ASN A 143 -15.23 -8.02 -2.94
CA ASN A 143 -15.91 -9.06 -3.71
C ASN A 143 -17.30 -8.54 -4.13
N ASN A 144 -17.51 -8.26 -5.42
CA ASN A 144 -18.83 -7.93 -6.00
C ASN A 144 -19.75 -9.17 -6.11
N GLY A 145 -19.59 -10.16 -5.22
CA GLY A 145 -20.31 -11.45 -5.28
C GLY A 145 -21.72 -11.42 -4.70
N GLY A 146 -22.20 -10.25 -4.25
CA GLY A 146 -23.56 -10.05 -3.81
C GLY A 146 -24.17 -8.88 -4.57
N SER A 147 -25.45 -9.02 -4.94
CA SER A 147 -26.29 -7.97 -5.53
C SER A 147 -26.55 -6.84 -4.52
N ALA A 148 -25.48 -6.23 -3.99
CA ALA A 148 -25.52 -5.11 -3.08
C ALA A 148 -25.63 -3.83 -3.90
N THR A 149 -26.64 -3.02 -3.58
CA THR A 149 -26.86 -1.70 -4.14
C THR A 149 -25.55 -0.91 -4.14
N ALA A 150 -25.20 -0.33 -5.29
CA ALA A 150 -23.96 0.44 -5.43
C ALA A 150 -23.85 1.48 -4.30
N ALA A 151 -22.73 1.46 -3.58
CA ALA A 151 -22.48 2.42 -2.51
C ALA A 151 -22.49 3.84 -3.10
N ARG A 152 -23.36 4.71 -2.59
CA ARG A 152 -23.52 6.10 -3.05
C ARG A 152 -22.96 7.05 -2.00
N LEU A 153 -21.90 7.77 -2.36
CA LEU A 153 -21.39 8.87 -1.54
C LEU A 153 -22.30 10.09 -1.73
N VAL A 154 -22.87 10.59 -0.64
CA VAL A 154 -23.77 11.77 -0.65
C VAL A 154 -23.16 12.84 0.23
N PHE A 155 -22.76 13.96 -0.37
CA PHE A 155 -22.38 15.16 0.36
C PHE A 155 -23.63 15.76 1.03
N LYS A 156 -23.63 15.82 2.37
CA LYS A 156 -24.77 16.31 3.17
C LYS A 156 -24.68 17.79 3.54
N GLY A 157 -23.66 18.51 3.05
CA GLY A 157 -23.39 19.90 3.38
C GLY A 157 -22.36 20.08 4.49
N TRP A 158 -21.95 21.32 4.71
CA TRP A 158 -21.14 21.71 5.86
C TRP A 158 -22.06 22.12 7.00
N GLN A 159 -21.87 21.56 8.20
CA GLN A 159 -22.45 22.15 9.41
C GLN A 159 -21.40 23.07 10.04
N TYR A 160 -21.81 24.29 10.37
CA TYR A 160 -21.03 25.21 11.19
C TYR A 160 -21.77 25.33 12.54
N LEU A 161 -21.01 25.33 13.65
CA LEU A 161 -21.52 25.52 15.01
C LEU A 161 -21.58 27.00 15.35
#